data_AF-A0A7U9S7M7-F1
#
_entry.id   AF-A0A7U9S7M7-F1
#
_cell.length_a   1.000
_cell.length_b   1.000
_cell.length_c   1.000
_cell.angle_alpha   90.00
_cell.angle_beta   90.00
_cell.angle_gamma   90.00
#
_symmetry.space_group_name_H-M   'P 1'
#
loop_
_entity.id
_entity.type
_entity.pdbx_description
1 polymer ?
#
loop_
_entity_poly.entity_id
_entity_poly.type
_entity_poly.pdbx_seq_one_letter_code
_entity_poly.pdbx_strand_id
1 'polypeptide(L)' 'MKYKYYSLERPVMPGTYPKPKDNPAMLIHNFNRREYVPEIGRMAWGYIEYDKPLENKDIDGHELMPAAFFS' A
#
# COMPACT_ATOMS: atom_id res chain seq x y z
N MET A 1 1.28 7.65 13.97
CA MET A 1 2.05 7.53 12.72
C MET A 1 1.33 6.50 11.86
N LYS A 2 1.10 6.76 10.57
CA LYS A 2 0.43 5.80 9.67
C LYS A 2 1.48 5.09 8.82
N TYR A 3 1.26 3.82 8.53
CA TYR A 3 2.11 3.02 7.64
C TYR A 3 1.48 3.01 6.25
N LYS A 4 2.20 3.53 5.26
CA LYS A 4 1.69 3.66 3.89
C LYS A 4 2.32 2.60 2.97
N TYR A 5 1.48 1.95 2.17
CA TYR A 5 1.89 0.93 1.21
C TYR A 5 1.29 1.21 -0.15
N TYR A 6 2.11 1.21 -1.18
CA TYR A 6 1.72 1.48 -2.56
C TYR A 6 1.41 0.20 -3.31
N SER A 7 0.28 0.16 -4.02
CA SER A 7 -0.11 -0.98 -4.86
C SER A 7 0.55 -0.87 -6.23
N LEU A 8 1.39 -1.85 -6.60
CA LEU A 8 2.24 -1.74 -7.78
C LEU A 8 1.55 -2.21 -9.06
N GLU A 9 0.89 -3.36 -9.04
CA GLU A 9 0.42 -4.05 -10.25
C GLU A 9 -1.01 -3.71 -10.65
N ARG A 10 -1.87 -3.40 -9.67
CA ARG A 10 -3.31 -3.17 -9.88
C ARG A 10 -3.88 -2.08 -8.97
N PRO A 11 -5.01 -1.45 -9.34
CA PRO A 11 -5.78 -0.61 -8.43
C PRO A 11 -6.16 -1.34 -7.14
N VAL A 12 -6.31 -0.58 -6.06
CA VAL A 12 -6.79 -1.08 -4.78
C VAL A 12 -8.30 -1.28 -4.88
N MET A 13 -8.73 -2.53 -4.82
CA MET A 13 -10.11 -2.98 -4.94
C MET A 13 -10.41 -3.97 -3.81
N PRO A 14 -11.69 -4.26 -3.51
CA PRO A 14 -12.01 -5.34 -2.58
C PRO A 14 -11.32 -6.65 -2.98
N GLY A 15 -10.49 -7.19 -2.09
CA GLY A 15 -9.75 -8.43 -2.31
C GLY A 15 -8.33 -8.27 -2.87
N THR A 16 -7.87 -7.04 -3.18
CA THR A 16 -6.50 -6.80 -3.68
C THR A 16 -5.56 -6.20 -2.64
N TYR A 17 -5.98 -6.19 -1.37
CA TYR A 17 -5.16 -5.68 -0.27
C TYR A 17 -5.38 -6.52 1.01
N PRO A 18 -4.36 -6.59 1.89
CA PRO A 18 -4.45 -7.37 3.10
C PRO A 18 -5.41 -6.72 4.10
N LYS A 19 -6.19 -7.56 4.79
CA LYS A 19 -7.12 -7.16 5.86
C LYS A 19 -6.85 -7.93 7.15
N PRO A 20 -5.70 -7.71 7.83
CA PRO A 20 -5.45 -8.34 9.11
C PRO A 20 -6.53 -7.94 10.12
N LYS A 21 -6.97 -8.90 10.95
CA LYS A 21 -8.07 -8.71 11.90
C LYS A 21 -7.87 -7.52 12.85
N ASP A 22 -6.64 -7.32 13.32
CA ASP A 22 -6.28 -6.28 14.31
C ASP A 22 -5.50 -5.09 13.70
N ASN A 23 -5.53 -4.97 12.36
CA ASN A 23 -4.91 -3.89 11.60
C ASN A 23 -5.69 -3.61 10.30
N PRO A 24 -6.92 -3.09 10.37
CA PRO A 24 -7.71 -2.77 9.19
C PRO A 24 -7.08 -1.65 8.37
N ALA A 25 -7.38 -1.62 7.06
CA ALA A 25 -7.03 -0.49 6.21
C ALA A 25 -7.79 0.76 6.67
N MET A 26 -7.05 1.82 6.97
CA MET A 26 -7.57 3.09 7.49
C MET A 26 -7.94 4.06 6.38
N LEU A 27 -7.18 4.02 5.29
CA LEU A 27 -7.42 4.84 4.11
C LEU A 27 -7.00 4.05 2.88
N ILE A 28 -7.80 4.17 1.83
CA ILE A 28 -7.51 3.63 0.51
C ILE A 28 -7.64 4.79 -0.47
N HIS A 29 -6.59 5.01 -1.25
CA HIS A 29 -6.57 6.04 -2.28
C HIS A 29 -6.11 5.43 -3.59
N ASN A 30 -7.00 5.40 -4.59
CA ASN A 30 -6.65 5.05 -5.96
C ASN A 30 -6.32 6.30 -6.75
N PHE A 31 -5.27 6.23 -7.55
CA PHE A 31 -5.02 7.19 -8.61
C PHE A 31 -5.95 6.93 -9.80
N ASN A 32 -6.15 7.94 -10.64
CA ASN A 32 -6.96 7.79 -11.86
C ASN A 32 -6.28 6.88 -12.90
N ARG A 33 -4.96 6.79 -12.86
CA ARG A 33 -4.11 5.92 -13.68
C ARG A 33 -2.87 5.52 -12.88
N ARG A 34 -2.06 4.59 -13.41
CA ARG A 34 -0.75 4.30 -12.82
C ARG A 34 0.14 5.55 -12.89
N GLU A 35 0.69 5.97 -11.77
CA GLU A 35 1.50 7.19 -11.64
C GLU A 35 2.85 6.89 -10.99
N TYR A 36 3.87 7.66 -11.36
CA TYR A 36 5.20 7.53 -10.77
C TYR A 36 5.20 8.19 -9.39
N VAL A 37 5.58 7.43 -8.37
CA VAL A 37 5.63 7.88 -6.98
C VAL A 37 7.10 8.03 -6.57
N PRO A 38 7.61 9.26 -6.42
CA PRO A 38 9.00 9.49 -6.03
C PRO A 38 9.38 8.84 -4.69
N GLU A 39 8.45 8.80 -3.73
CA GLU A 39 8.64 8.19 -2.40
C GLU A 39 9.05 6.71 -2.44
N ILE A 40 8.70 5.99 -3.51
CA ILE A 40 9.06 4.57 -3.71
C ILE A 40 9.88 4.32 -4.99
N GLY A 41 10.25 5.39 -5.71
CA GLY A 41 10.99 5.32 -6.97
C GLY A 41 10.33 4.46 -8.06
N ARG A 42 9.01 4.24 -8.00
CA ARG A 42 8.28 3.26 -8.82
C ARG A 42 6.91 3.76 -9.23
N MET A 43 6.33 3.09 -10.23
CA MET A 43 4.95 3.30 -10.67
C MET A 43 3.98 2.56 -9.73
N ALA A 44 2.91 3.22 -9.30
CA ALA A 44 1.86 2.66 -8.46
C ALA A 44 0.46 3.08 -8.93
N TRP A 45 -0.55 2.32 -8.52
CA TRP A 45 -1.96 2.59 -8.80
C TRP A 45 -2.68 3.35 -7.70
N GLY A 46 -2.02 3.54 -6.56
CA GLY A 46 -2.61 4.10 -5.36
C GLY A 46 -1.85 3.64 -4.13
N TYR A 47 -2.41 3.93 -2.96
CA TYR A 47 -1.84 3.52 -1.69
C TYR A 47 -2.90 3.21 -0.65
N ILE A 48 -2.46 2.48 0.37
CA ILE A 48 -3.26 2.07 1.52
C ILE A 48 -2.51 2.50 2.78
N GLU A 49 -3.24 3.01 3.77
CA GLU A 49 -2.68 3.33 5.08
C GLU A 49 -3.20 2.39 6.17
N TYR A 50 -2.32 2.01 7.08
CA TYR A 50 -2.60 1.16 8.25
C TYR A 50 -2.09 1.82 9.54
N ASP A 51 -2.65 1.41 10.68
CA ASP A 51 -2.20 1.89 12.00
C ASP A 51 -0.96 1.16 12.53
N LYS A 52 -0.76 -0.09 12.11
CA LYS A 52 0.41 -0.92 12.43
C LYS A 52 1.10 -1.35 11.12
N PRO A 53 2.37 -1.74 11.16
CA PRO A 53 3.02 -2.28 9.96
C PRO A 53 2.33 -3.59 9.52
N LEU A 54 2.38 -3.86 8.22
CA LEU A 54 1.98 -5.15 7.66
C LEU A 54 3.12 -6.16 7.84
N GLU A 55 2.78 -7.43 7.87
CA GLU A 55 3.79 -8.49 7.80
C GLU A 55 4.36 -8.59 6.39
N ASN A 56 5.63 -8.99 6.24
CA ASN A 56 6.27 -9.13 4.93
C ASN A 56 5.46 -10.04 3.98
N LYS A 57 4.85 -11.12 4.50
CA LYS A 57 4.00 -12.02 3.71
C LYS A 57 2.78 -11.30 3.10
N ASP A 58 2.22 -10.33 3.81
CA ASP A 58 1.05 -9.57 3.37
C ASP A 58 1.47 -8.52 2.33
N ILE A 59 2.64 -7.92 2.51
CA ILE A 59 3.24 -6.98 1.56
C ILE A 59 3.54 -7.71 0.23
N ASP A 60 4.28 -8.82 0.30
CA ASP A 60 4.70 -9.59 -0.88
C ASP A 60 3.48 -10.23 -1.58
N GLY A 61 2.56 -10.83 -0.81
CA GLY A 61 1.38 -11.50 -1.34
C GLY A 61 0.36 -10.57 -2.02
N HIS A 62 0.48 -9.26 -1.80
CA HIS A 62 -0.38 -8.24 -2.43
C HIS A 62 0.44 -7.26 -3.30
N GLU A 63 1.70 -7.57 -3.59
CA GLU A 63 2.55 -6.78 -4.50
C GLU A 63 2.67 -5.31 -4.06
N LEU A 64 2.79 -5.10 -2.74
CA LEU A 64 2.85 -3.78 -2.13
C LEU A 64 4.30 -3.31 -1.94
N MET A 65 4.51 -1.99 -2.00
CA MET A 65 5.78 -1.37 -1.62
C MET A 65 5.56 -0.42 -0.44
N PRO A 66 6.23 -0.61 0.71
CA PRO A 66 6.17 0.36 1.80
C PRO A 66 6.74 1.70 1.34
N ALA A 67 6.10 2.79 1.77
CA ALA A 67 6.71 4.11 1.70
C ALA A 67 8.05 4.08 2.44
N ALA A 68 9.10 4.63 1.83
CA ALA A 68 10.38 4.75 2.52
C ALA A 68 10.20 5.64 3.76
N PHE A 69 10.60 5.14 4.94
CA PHE A 69 10.83 6.03 6.07
C PHE A 69 12.10 6.83 5.73
N PHE A 70 11.93 8.04 5.22
CA PHE A 70 13.04 9.00 5.22
C PHE A 70 13.27 9.38 6.69
N SER A 71 14.25 8.72 7.31
CA SER A 71 14.83 9.11 8.59
C SER A 71 15.59 10.41 8.48
#